data_AF-A0A1I3L1U8-F1
#
_entry.id   AF-A0A1I3L1U8-F1
#
_cell.length_a   1.000
_cell.length_b   1.000
_cell.length_c   1.000
_cell.angle_alpha   90.00
_cell.angle_beta   90.00
_cell.angle_gamma   90.00
#
_symmetry.space_group_name_H-M   'P 1'
#
loop_
_entity.id
_entity.type
_entity.pdbx_description
1 polymer ?
#
loop_
_entity_poly.entity_id
_entity_poly.type
_entity_poly.pdbx_seq_one_letter_code
_entity_poly.pdbx_strand_id
1 'polypeptide(L)'
;MTTPDAVLADALPSLPAATLERLALAVSTRLRGRLAAAERRLADAGLTLDARRLLEDQARELEWTLTRIDLHVAIARDRRGLSVDLDPALHALLTAGGKLAAFPGARAVAPTVRAVAEAATAA
;
A
#
# COMPACT_ATOMS: atom_id res chain seq x y z
N MET A 1 -25.66 -22.50 -1.13
CA MET A 1 -24.23 -22.54 -1.52
C MET A 1 -23.62 -21.20 -1.14
N THR A 2 -22.91 -21.15 -0.03
CA THR A 2 -22.20 -19.94 0.40
C THR A 2 -20.90 -19.87 -0.41
N THR A 3 -20.66 -18.78 -1.12
CA THR A 3 -19.41 -18.60 -1.88
C THR A 3 -18.23 -18.57 -0.92
N PRO A 4 -17.06 -19.10 -1.31
CA PRO A 4 -15.86 -19.10 -0.46
C PRO A 4 -15.50 -17.68 0.02
N ASP A 5 -15.78 -16.65 -0.79
CA ASP A 5 -15.60 -15.25 -0.42
C ASP A 5 -16.52 -14.78 0.72
N ALA A 6 -17.76 -15.27 0.78
CA ALA A 6 -18.69 -14.93 1.87
C ALA A 6 -18.30 -15.63 3.19
N VAL A 7 -17.81 -16.87 3.12
CA VAL A 7 -17.27 -17.59 4.29
C VAL A 7 -15.99 -16.92 4.80
N LEU A 8 -15.13 -16.44 3.90
CA LEU A 8 -13.93 -15.67 4.26
C LEU A 8 -14.29 -14.31 4.86
N ALA A 9 -15.28 -13.60 4.30
CA ALA A 9 -15.76 -12.32 4.81
C ALA A 9 -16.35 -12.44 6.22
N ASP A 10 -17.11 -13.49 6.51
CA ASP A 10 -17.67 -13.76 7.84
C ASP A 10 -16.61 -14.27 8.84
N ALA A 11 -15.55 -14.93 8.38
CA ALA A 11 -14.46 -15.41 9.23
C ALA A 11 -13.42 -14.33 9.57
N LEU A 12 -13.19 -13.36 8.68
CA LEU A 12 -12.19 -12.29 8.84
C LEU A 12 -12.31 -11.53 10.18
N PRO A 13 -13.50 -11.12 10.67
CA PRO A 13 -13.64 -10.44 11.96
C PRO A 13 -13.20 -11.28 13.16
N SER A 14 -13.20 -12.60 13.04
CA SER A 14 -12.87 -13.54 14.13
C SER A 14 -11.40 -13.98 14.15
N LEU A 15 -10.61 -13.63 13.13
CA LEU A 15 -9.21 -14.01 13.08
C LEU A 15 -8.37 -13.22 14.09
N PRO A 16 -7.34 -13.84 14.71
CA PRO A 16 -6.43 -13.13 15.58
C PRO A 16 -5.75 -11.95 14.87
N ALA A 17 -5.51 -10.85 15.58
CA ALA A 17 -4.91 -9.64 15.03
C ALA A 17 -3.56 -9.91 14.30
N ALA A 18 -2.74 -10.81 14.82
CA ALA A 18 -1.48 -11.21 14.17
C ALA A 18 -1.69 -11.97 12.85
N THR A 19 -2.80 -12.71 12.71
CA THR A 19 -3.17 -13.38 11.46
C THR A 19 -3.71 -12.38 10.45
N LEU A 20 -4.56 -11.44 10.86
CA LEU A 20 -5.03 -10.34 10.01
C LEU A 20 -3.88 -9.48 9.50
N GLU A 21 -2.90 -9.18 10.35
CA GLU A 21 -1.68 -8.47 9.94
C GLU A 21 -0.88 -9.26 8.89
N ARG A 22 -0.64 -10.56 9.10
CA ARG A 22 0.07 -11.39 8.11
C ARG A 22 -0.67 -11.45 6.78
N LEU A 23 -2.00 -11.55 6.80
CA LEU A 23 -2.83 -11.50 5.60
C LEU A 23 -2.72 -10.13 4.91
N ALA A 24 -2.80 -9.03 5.66
CA ALA A 24 -2.64 -7.67 5.13
C ALA A 24 -1.26 -7.48 4.47
N LEU A 25 -0.20 -8.00 5.07
CA LEU A 25 1.15 -7.97 4.50
C LEU A 25 1.28 -8.83 3.23
N ALA A 26 0.66 -10.01 3.20
CA ALA A 26 0.65 -10.86 2.01
C ALA A 26 -0.14 -10.21 0.86
N VAL A 27 -1.30 -9.63 1.15
CA VAL A 27 -2.12 -8.89 0.18
C VAL A 27 -1.37 -7.67 -0.33
N SER A 28 -0.77 -6.86 0.54
CA SER A 28 -0.01 -5.68 0.12
C SER A 28 1.18 -6.05 -0.76
N THR A 29 1.91 -7.13 -0.44
CA THR A 29 2.99 -7.67 -1.29
C THR A 29 2.49 -8.01 -2.70
N ARG A 30 1.36 -8.71 -2.80
CA ARG A 30 0.75 -9.05 -4.10
C ARG A 30 0.30 -7.81 -4.88
N LEU A 31 -0.31 -6.83 -4.20
CA LEU A 31 -0.77 -5.59 -4.82
C LEU A 31 0.41 -4.74 -5.30
N ARG A 32 1.51 -4.65 -4.54
CA ARG A 32 2.76 -4.00 -4.99
C ARG A 32 3.32 -4.65 -6.25
N GLY A 33 3.28 -5.99 -6.34
CA GLY A 33 3.67 -6.71 -7.55
C GLY A 33 2.81 -6.36 -8.78
N ARG A 34 1.50 -6.19 -8.59
CA ARG A 34 0.57 -5.75 -9.66
C ARG A 34 0.83 -4.29 -10.06
N LEU A 35 1.04 -3.42 -9.08
CA LEU A 35 1.36 -2.01 -9.31
C LEU A 35 2.67 -1.87 -10.11
N ALA A 36 3.73 -2.57 -9.69
CA ALA A 36 4.99 -2.60 -10.42
C ALA A 36 4.84 -3.15 -11.86
N ALA A 37 3.93 -4.10 -12.09
CA ALA A 37 3.64 -4.58 -13.43
C ALA A 37 2.86 -3.56 -14.27
N ALA A 38 1.93 -2.81 -13.68
CA ALA A 38 1.21 -1.73 -14.35
C ALA A 38 2.16 -0.59 -14.73
N GLU A 39 3.08 -0.21 -13.84
CA GLU A 39 4.11 0.81 -14.09
C GLU A 39 5.06 0.44 -15.21
N ARG A 40 5.53 -0.82 -15.23
CA ARG A 40 6.35 -1.30 -16.35
C ARG A 40 5.62 -1.21 -17.69
N ARG A 41 4.31 -1.43 -17.70
CA ARG A 41 3.49 -1.28 -18.92
C ARG A 41 3.34 0.19 -19.29
N LEU A 42 3.11 1.09 -18.33
CA LEU A 42 3.02 2.53 -18.56
C LEU A 42 4.30 3.14 -19.15
N ALA A 43 5.46 2.54 -18.85
CA ALA A 43 6.74 2.92 -19.42
C ALA A 43 6.92 2.49 -20.89
N ASP A 44 6.02 1.65 -21.43
CA ASP A 44 6.05 1.24 -22.83
C ASP A 44 5.54 2.38 -23.74
N ALA A 45 6.41 2.84 -24.63
CA ALA A 45 6.14 3.94 -25.56
C ALA A 45 5.08 3.59 -26.63
N GLY A 46 4.74 2.32 -26.81
CA GLY A 46 3.75 1.85 -27.81
C GLY A 46 2.28 1.93 -27.38
N LEU A 47 1.99 2.39 -26.15
CA LEU A 47 0.62 2.47 -25.65
C LEU A 47 -0.21 3.54 -26.36
N THR A 48 -1.43 3.18 -26.74
CA THR A 48 -2.44 4.17 -27.13
C THR A 48 -2.81 5.06 -25.93
N LEU A 49 -3.29 6.28 -26.19
CA LEU A 49 -3.69 7.21 -25.14
C LEU A 49 -4.75 6.61 -24.20
N ASP A 50 -5.73 5.88 -24.75
CA ASP A 50 -6.79 5.25 -23.97
C ASP A 50 -6.27 4.10 -23.12
N ALA A 51 -5.38 3.26 -23.66
CA ALA A 51 -4.75 2.17 -22.91
C ALA A 51 -3.86 2.72 -21.78
N ARG A 52 -3.17 3.84 -22.04
CA ARG A 52 -2.39 4.54 -21.04
C ARG A 52 -3.26 5.08 -19.91
N ARG A 53 -4.34 5.79 -20.22
CA ARG A 53 -5.29 6.32 -19.21
C ARG A 53 -5.86 5.21 -18.33
N LEU A 54 -6.28 4.10 -18.94
CA LEU A 54 -6.79 2.95 -18.20
C LEU A 54 -5.75 2.38 -17.23
N LEU A 55 -4.49 2.27 -17.65
CA LEU A 55 -3.40 1.80 -16.80
C LEU A 55 -3.04 2.79 -15.68
N GLU A 56 -3.09 4.10 -15.95
CA GLU A 56 -2.87 5.15 -14.95
C GLU A 56 -3.95 5.11 -13.86
N ASP A 57 -5.22 4.96 -14.25
CA ASP A 57 -6.32 4.84 -13.29
C ASP A 57 -6.21 3.55 -12.45
N GLN A 58 -5.84 2.42 -13.07
CA GLN A 58 -5.57 1.17 -12.35
C GLN A 58 -4.40 1.31 -11.37
N ALA A 59 -3.31 1.98 -11.77
CA ALA A 59 -2.17 2.21 -10.90
C ALA A 59 -2.56 3.09 -9.69
N ARG A 60 -3.32 4.16 -9.93
CA ARG A 60 -3.82 5.05 -8.88
C ARG A 60 -4.74 4.32 -7.89
N GLU A 61 -5.61 3.44 -8.36
CA GLU A 61 -6.47 2.62 -7.51
C GLU A 61 -5.66 1.65 -6.63
N LEU A 62 -4.62 1.04 -7.20
CA LEU A 62 -3.71 0.16 -6.48
C LEU A 62 -2.92 0.91 -5.41
N GLU A 63 -2.38 2.10 -5.73
CA GLU A 63 -1.67 2.97 -4.78
C GLU A 63 -2.58 3.40 -3.62
N TRP A 64 -3.81 3.81 -3.93
CA TRP A 64 -4.82 4.16 -2.93
C TRP A 64 -5.12 2.98 -1.99
N THR A 65 -5.32 1.80 -2.56
CA THR A 65 -5.62 0.58 -1.80
C THR A 65 -4.45 0.19 -0.90
N LEU A 66 -3.22 0.24 -1.42
CA LEU A 66 -2.00 -0.03 -0.66
C LEU A 66 -1.84 0.93 0.52
N THR A 67 -2.01 2.23 0.29
CA THR A 67 -1.94 3.26 1.33
C THR A 67 -2.92 2.98 2.46
N ARG A 68 -4.15 2.56 2.14
CA ARG A 68 -5.15 2.19 3.14
C ARG A 68 -4.73 0.96 3.93
N ILE A 69 -4.22 -0.08 3.28
CA ILE A 69 -3.77 -1.30 3.98
C ILE A 69 -2.62 -0.95 4.94
N ASP A 70 -1.62 -0.22 4.46
CA ASP A 70 -0.45 0.16 5.26
C ASP A 70 -0.86 1.00 6.49
N LEU A 71 -1.83 1.93 6.34
CA LEU A 71 -2.38 2.69 7.46
C LEU A 71 -3.08 1.78 8.50
N HIS A 72 -3.86 0.79 8.07
CA HIS A 72 -4.53 -0.11 9.02
C HIS A 72 -3.53 -1.01 9.76
N VAL A 73 -2.49 -1.48 9.06
CA VAL A 73 -1.39 -2.24 9.67
C VAL A 73 -0.64 -1.38 10.69
N ALA A 74 -0.34 -0.13 10.34
CA ALA A 74 0.30 0.83 11.24
C ALA A 74 -0.50 1.03 12.54
N ILE A 75 -1.81 1.31 12.44
CA ILE A 75 -2.70 1.47 13.60
C ILE A 75 -2.73 0.19 14.45
N ALA A 76 -2.80 -0.98 13.82
CA ALA A 76 -2.85 -2.25 14.54
C ALA A 76 -1.53 -2.58 15.26
N ARG A 77 -0.38 -2.21 14.70
CA ARG A 77 0.94 -2.38 15.32
C ARG A 77 1.14 -1.40 16.48
N ASP A 78 0.80 -0.13 16.29
CA ASP A 78 0.89 0.91 17.33
C ASP A 78 0.06 0.56 18.57
N ARG A 79 -1.19 0.12 18.40
CA ARG A 79 -2.05 -0.35 19.50
C ARG A 79 -1.48 -1.53 20.30
N ARG A 80 -0.52 -2.27 19.72
CA ARG A 80 0.18 -3.37 20.38
C ARG A 80 1.55 -2.95 20.92
N GLY A 81 1.90 -1.67 20.85
CA GLY A 81 3.21 -1.14 21.26
C GLY A 81 4.36 -1.57 20.35
N LEU A 82 4.06 -1.98 19.12
CA LEU A 82 5.07 -2.39 18.14
C LEU A 82 5.53 -1.19 17.32
N SER A 83 6.79 -1.21 16.89
CA SER A 83 7.30 -0.21 15.93
C SER A 83 6.54 -0.30 14.61
N VAL A 84 6.38 0.87 13.99
CA VAL A 84 5.67 1.04 12.73
C VAL A 84 6.65 1.51 11.67
N ASP A 85 6.83 0.71 10.65
CA ASP A 85 7.60 1.09 9.47
C ASP A 85 6.62 1.60 8.40
N LEU A 86 6.74 2.87 8.04
CA LEU A 86 5.83 3.54 7.10
C LEU A 86 6.51 3.72 5.75
N ASP A 87 5.82 3.29 4.69
CA ASP A 87 6.18 3.65 3.31
C ASP A 87 6.33 5.17 3.17
N PRO A 88 7.29 5.68 2.38
CA PRO A 88 7.53 7.12 2.23
C PRO A 88 6.30 7.94 1.85
N ALA A 89 5.41 7.41 0.99
CA ALA A 89 4.20 8.12 0.57
C ALA A 89 3.21 8.26 1.73
N LEU A 90 3.01 7.18 2.50
CA LEU A 90 2.17 7.20 3.69
C LEU A 90 2.78 8.09 4.79
N HIS A 91 4.10 8.03 4.98
CA HIS A 91 4.82 8.88 5.91
C HIS A 91 4.65 10.36 5.57
N ALA A 92 4.80 10.74 4.29
CA ALA A 92 4.59 12.11 3.82
C ALA A 92 3.14 12.57 4.02
N LEU A 93 2.16 11.72 3.71
CA LEU A 93 0.74 12.03 3.90
C LEU A 93 0.39 12.26 5.37
N LEU A 94 0.88 11.41 6.27
CA LEU A 94 0.66 11.55 7.71
C LEU A 94 1.39 12.77 8.28
N THR A 95 2.58 13.10 7.74
CA THR A 95 3.34 14.30 8.11
C THR A 95 2.60 15.57 7.70
N ALA A 96 2.17 15.67 6.44
CA ALA A 96 1.44 16.82 5.91
C ALA A 96 0.12 17.05 6.67
N GLY A 97 -0.53 15.98 7.13
CA GLY A 97 -1.75 16.05 7.94
C GLY A 97 -1.53 16.25 9.44
N GLY A 98 -0.28 16.35 9.93
CA GLY A 98 0.03 16.45 11.36
C GLY A 98 -0.32 15.21 12.20
N LYS A 99 -0.61 14.07 11.54
CA LYS A 99 -1.09 12.83 12.17
C LYS A 99 0.04 11.91 12.61
N LEU A 100 1.28 12.20 12.24
CA LEU A 100 2.44 11.37 12.62
C LEU A 100 2.63 11.31 14.15
N ALA A 101 2.22 12.35 14.88
CA ALA A 101 2.24 12.37 16.35
C ALA A 101 1.38 11.27 16.99
N ALA A 102 0.40 10.72 16.27
CA ALA A 102 -0.39 9.58 16.71
C ALA A 102 0.39 8.24 16.65
N PHE A 103 1.60 8.23 16.09
CA PHE A 103 2.45 7.05 15.96
C PHE A 103 3.88 7.34 16.48
N PRO A 104 4.10 7.36 17.81
CA PRO A 104 5.37 7.78 18.41
C PRO A 104 6.56 6.90 18.01
N GLY A 105 6.29 5.64 17.64
CA GLY A 105 7.27 4.66 17.17
C GLY A 105 7.38 4.53 15.65
N ALA A 106 6.74 5.43 14.88
CA ALA A 106 6.78 5.37 13.42
C ALA A 106 8.15 5.79 12.87
N ARG A 107 8.63 5.05 11.88
CA ARG A 107 9.86 5.34 11.14
C ARG A 107 9.56 5.29 9.65
N ALA A 108 10.07 6.26 8.90
CA ALA A 108 10.10 6.16 7.45
C ALA A 108 11.03 5.01 7.05
N VAL A 109 10.56 4.08 6.21
CA VAL A 109 11.46 3.14 5.54
C VAL A 109 12.14 3.81 4.36
N ALA A 110 13.33 3.28 4.01
CA ALA A 110 14.08 3.77 2.87
C ALA A 110 13.20 3.75 1.60
N PRO A 111 13.30 4.80 0.75
CA PRO A 111 12.61 4.79 -0.52
C PRO A 111 12.99 3.54 -1.31
N THR A 112 11.99 2.86 -1.84
CA THR A 112 12.23 1.83 -2.84
C THR A 112 12.86 2.46 -4.07
N VAL A 113 13.59 1.66 -4.86
CA VAL A 113 14.39 2.11 -6.02
C VAL A 113 13.63 3.05 -6.97
N ARG A 114 12.29 2.95 -7.05
CA ARG A 114 11.42 3.82 -7.85
C ARG A 114 11.39 5.28 -7.37
N ALA A 115 11.24 5.52 -6.07
CA ALA A 115 11.20 6.89 -5.52
C ALA A 115 12.56 7.61 -5.69
N VAL A 116 13.65 6.86 -5.68
CA VAL A 116 14.99 7.38 -6.02
C VAL A 116 15.07 7.74 -7.51
N ALA A 117 14.50 6.92 -8.39
CA ALA A 117 14.49 7.17 -9.83
C ALA A 117 13.60 8.37 -10.23
N GLU A 118 12.44 8.55 -9.59
CA GLU A 118 11.53 9.69 -9.81
C GLU A 118 12.11 11.02 -9.26
N ALA A 119 12.81 10.97 -8.11
CA ALA A 119 13.52 12.15 -7.59
C ALA A 119 14.71 12.55 -8.47
N ALA A 120 15.38 11.57 -9.09
CA ALA A 120 16.51 11.80 -9.98
C ALA A 120 16.11 12.35 -11.36
N THR A 121 14.86 12.16 -11.80
CA THR A 121 14.33 12.74 -13.04
C THR A 121 13.62 14.09 -12.83
N ALA A 122 13.38 14.49 -11.57
CA ALA A 122 12.79 15.78 -11.21
C ALA A 122 13.83 16.87 -10.85
N ALA A 123 15.13 16.55 -10.92
CA ALA A 123 16.27 17.45 -10.69
C ALA A 123 17.02 17.75 -12.00
#